data_AF-A0AB73ADL7-F1
#
_entry.id   AF-A0AB73ADL7-F1
#
_cell.length_a   1.000
_cell.length_b   1.000
_cell.length_c   1.000
_cell.angle_alpha   90.00
_cell.angle_beta   90.00
_cell.angle_gamma   90.00
#
_symmetry.space_group_name_H-M   'P 1'
#
loop_
_entity.id
_entity.type
_entity.pdbx_description
1 polymer ?
#
loop_
_entity_poly.entity_id
_entity_poly.type
_entity_poly.pdbx_seq_one_letter_code
_entity_poly.pdbx_strand_id
1 'polypeptide(L)'
;MYICDVYESSLRFYCQRFSNNNHPIFTDQELLTVYLFCGAYQQYFKIKDIHTFTKEYLLSWFPNLPSYQTFNYRLNLMPEAISELVRQLIHSFNPQDCDSMKSLVDSMPIITC
;
A
#
# COMPACT_ATOMS: atom_id res chain seq x y z
N MET A 1 6.93 13.03 1.52
CA MET A 1 5.86 12.20 2.13
C MET A 1 6.45 10.82 2.31
N TYR A 2 6.34 10.20 3.49
CA TYR A 2 7.08 8.98 3.83
C TYR A 2 7.07 7.90 2.72
N ILE A 3 5.91 7.62 2.13
CA ILE A 3 5.81 6.61 1.07
C ILE A 3 6.58 6.99 -0.20
N CYS A 4 6.66 8.27 -0.56
CA CYS A 4 7.45 8.74 -1.70
C CYS A 4 8.94 8.52 -1.44
N ASP A 5 9.39 8.81 -0.21
CA ASP A 5 10.79 8.67 0.19
C ASP A 5 11.23 7.19 0.18
N VAL A 6 10.38 6.30 0.72
CA VAL A 6 10.60 4.85 0.68
C VAL A 6 10.51 4.29 -0.74
N TYR A 7 9.62 4.84 -1.56
CA TYR A 7 9.48 4.43 -2.96
C TYR A 7 10.75 4.73 -3.77
N GLU A 8 11.28 5.95 -3.65
CA GLU A 8 12.52 6.34 -4.35
C GLU A 8 13.74 5.58 -3.85
N SER A 9 13.80 5.27 -2.55
CA SER A 9 14.92 4.53 -1.98
C SER A 9 14.94 3.07 -2.42
N SER A 10 13.78 2.42 -2.52
CA SER A 10 13.71 0.96 -2.61
C SER A 10 12.54 0.43 -3.44
N LEU A 11 11.29 0.87 -3.21
CA LEU A 11 10.12 0.18 -3.77
C LEU A 11 10.06 0.25 -5.30
N ARG A 12 10.60 1.30 -5.92
CA ARG A 12 10.62 1.45 -7.38
C ARG A 12 11.25 0.26 -8.11
N PHE A 13 12.21 -0.43 -7.48
CA PHE A 13 12.88 -1.59 -8.07
C PHE A 13 11.98 -2.83 -8.08
N TYR A 14 11.03 -2.91 -7.16
CA TYR A 14 10.09 -4.05 -7.03
C TYR A 14 8.86 -3.93 -7.93
N CYS A 15 8.59 -2.74 -8.48
CA CYS A 15 7.46 -2.47 -9.37
C CYS A 15 7.89 -1.87 -10.71
N GLN A 16 9.17 -2.00 -11.08
CA GLN A 16 9.73 -1.45 -12.30
C GLN A 16 9.10 -2.09 -13.55
N ARG A 17 8.73 -1.25 -14.51
CA ARG A 17 8.23 -1.68 -15.82
C ARG A 17 9.33 -1.64 -16.86
N PHE A 18 9.45 -2.71 -17.65
CA PHE A 18 10.42 -2.83 -18.74
C PHE A 18 9.82 -2.53 -20.13
N SER A 19 8.61 -1.96 -20.19
CA SER A 19 7.94 -1.61 -21.44
C SER A 19 8.18 -0.14 -21.83
N ASN A 20 7.88 0.21 -23.09
CA ASN A 20 7.94 1.59 -23.58
C ASN A 20 7.02 2.57 -22.83
N ASN A 21 6.06 2.05 -22.05
CA ASN A 21 5.12 2.84 -21.25
C ASN A 21 5.47 2.74 -19.75
N ASN A 22 6.76 2.94 -19.44
CA ASN A 22 7.33 2.82 -18.09
C ASN A 22 7.08 4.06 -17.21
N HIS A 23 6.63 5.17 -17.78
CA HIS A 23 6.33 6.42 -17.06
C HIS A 23 4.85 6.78 -17.16
N PRO A 24 3.97 6.18 -16.33
CA PRO A 24 2.56 6.52 -16.32
C PRO A 24 2.32 7.91 -15.71
N ILE A 25 1.32 8.64 -16.23
CA ILE A 25 0.94 9.97 -15.73
C ILE A 25 0.48 9.90 -14.27
N PHE A 26 -0.39 8.94 -13.94
CA PHE A 26 -0.68 8.57 -12.56
C PHE A 26 0.45 7.66 -12.08
N THR A 27 1.21 8.08 -11.09
CA THR A 27 2.41 7.39 -10.62
C THR A 27 2.08 6.20 -9.72
N ASP A 28 3.03 5.29 -9.56
CA ASP A 28 2.88 4.17 -8.62
C ASP A 28 2.94 4.66 -7.16
N GLN A 29 3.60 5.78 -6.89
CA GLN A 29 3.57 6.48 -5.59
C GLN A 29 2.16 6.96 -5.24
N GLU A 30 1.45 7.60 -6.18
CA GLU A 30 0.06 8.01 -5.99
C GLU A 30 -0.85 6.79 -5.78
N LEU A 31 -0.64 5.70 -6.52
CA LEU A 31 -1.40 4.47 -6.35
C LEU A 31 -1.26 3.90 -4.93
N LEU A 32 -0.03 3.76 -4.43
CA LEU A 32 0.24 3.28 -3.08
C LEU A 32 -0.31 4.24 -2.02
N THR A 33 -0.17 5.54 -2.23
CA THR A 33 -0.68 6.57 -1.34
C THR A 33 -2.20 6.43 -1.15
N VAL A 34 -2.94 6.34 -2.25
CA VAL A 34 -4.39 6.17 -2.24
C VAL A 34 -4.78 4.87 -1.54
N TYR A 35 -4.14 3.77 -1.90
CA TYR A 35 -4.45 2.46 -1.34
C TYR A 35 -4.24 2.43 0.18
N LEU A 36 -3.08 2.91 0.66
CA LEU A 36 -2.75 2.92 2.08
C LEU A 36 -3.61 3.92 2.87
N PHE A 37 -3.83 5.13 2.34
CA PHE A 37 -4.64 6.14 3.01
C PHE A 37 -6.09 5.68 3.18
N CYS A 38 -6.72 5.20 2.10
CA CYS A 38 -8.11 4.75 2.15
C CYS A 38 -8.28 3.46 2.97
N GLY A 39 -7.30 2.55 2.92
CA GLY A 39 -7.32 1.33 3.73
C GLY A 39 -7.12 1.61 5.22
N ALA A 40 -6.09 2.38 5.57
CA ALA A 40 -5.71 2.61 6.97
C ALA A 40 -6.61 3.64 7.66
N TYR A 41 -6.91 4.77 7.03
CA TYR A 41 -7.62 5.87 7.68
C TYR A 41 -9.13 5.81 7.44
N GLN A 42 -9.56 5.50 6.21
CA GLN A 42 -10.98 5.47 5.85
C GLN A 42 -11.62 4.08 6.03
N GLN A 43 -10.81 3.05 6.35
CA GLN A 43 -11.27 1.66 6.57
C GLN A 43 -12.01 1.05 5.36
N TYR A 44 -11.68 1.49 4.14
CA TYR A 44 -12.17 0.85 2.92
C TYR A 44 -11.28 -0.32 2.52
N PHE A 45 -11.82 -1.54 2.60
CA PHE A 45 -11.07 -2.75 2.25
C PHE A 45 -11.33 -3.26 0.84
N LYS A 46 -12.42 -2.84 0.20
CA LYS A 46 -12.70 -3.19 -1.20
C LYS A 46 -12.02 -2.19 -2.12
N ILE A 47 -11.23 -2.68 -3.08
CA ILE A 47 -10.52 -1.84 -4.07
C ILE A 47 -11.49 -0.92 -4.83
N LYS A 48 -12.69 -1.41 -5.12
CA LYS A 48 -13.74 -0.62 -5.77
C LYS A 48 -14.21 0.56 -4.93
N ASP A 49 -14.34 0.36 -3.62
CA ASP A 49 -14.77 1.41 -2.70
C ASP A 49 -13.64 2.44 -2.53
N ILE A 50 -12.38 2.00 -2.42
CA ILE A 50 -11.19 2.87 -2.43
C ILE A 50 -11.17 3.76 -3.69
N HIS A 51 -11.34 3.15 -4.88
CA HIS A 51 -11.33 3.90 -6.14
C HIS A 51 -12.47 4.91 -6.22
N THR A 52 -13.67 4.50 -5.80
CA THR A 52 -14.86 5.37 -5.80
C THR A 52 -14.69 6.55 -4.84
N PHE A 53 -14.23 6.30 -3.62
CA PHE A 53 -13.93 7.34 -2.64
C PHE A 53 -12.87 8.33 -3.17
N THR A 54 -11.81 7.81 -3.78
CA THR A 54 -10.75 8.65 -4.36
C THR A 54 -11.29 9.55 -5.46
N LYS A 55 -12.17 9.01 -6.30
CA LYS A 55 -12.81 9.75 -7.38
C LYS A 55 -13.75 10.84 -6.86
N GLU A 56 -14.48 10.57 -5.79
CA GLU A 56 -15.48 11.51 -5.25
C GLU A 56 -14.85 12.62 -4.39
N TYR A 57 -13.83 12.29 -3.60
CA TYR A 57 -13.33 13.19 -2.55
C TYR A 57 -11.88 13.63 -2.73
N LEU A 58 -11.05 12.87 -3.44
CA LEU A 58 -9.60 13.10 -3.54
C LEU A 58 -9.14 13.50 -4.94
N LEU A 59 -10.05 13.77 -5.87
CA LEU A 59 -9.72 14.04 -7.27
C LEU A 59 -8.95 15.35 -7.46
N SER A 60 -9.09 16.31 -6.55
CA SER A 60 -8.25 17.53 -6.52
C SER A 60 -6.78 17.24 -6.20
N TRP A 61 -6.51 16.16 -5.46
CA TRP A 61 -5.16 15.73 -5.11
C TRP A 61 -4.61 14.71 -6.12
N PHE A 62 -5.49 13.93 -6.74
CA PHE A 62 -5.15 12.91 -7.74
C PHE A 62 -5.91 13.17 -9.06
N PRO A 63 -5.60 14.26 -9.78
CA PRO A 63 -6.36 14.68 -10.96
C PRO A 63 -6.29 13.69 -12.11
N ASN A 64 -5.22 12.88 -12.18
CA ASN A 64 -4.99 11.90 -13.22
C ASN A 64 -5.45 10.48 -12.83
N LEU A 65 -6.39 10.36 -11.87
CA LEU A 65 -6.90 9.06 -11.41
C LEU A 65 -7.39 8.22 -12.61
N PRO A 66 -6.83 7.03 -12.85
CA PRO A 66 -7.20 6.22 -14.00
C PRO A 66 -8.55 5.53 -13.80
N SER A 67 -9.03 4.84 -14.83
CA SER A 67 -10.21 3.98 -14.72
C SER A 67 -10.04 2.93 -13.62
N TYR A 68 -11.14 2.45 -13.03
CA TYR A 68 -11.10 1.38 -12.02
C TYR A 68 -10.34 0.14 -12.53
N GLN A 69 -10.56 -0.24 -13.79
CA GLN A 69 -9.89 -1.40 -14.39
C GLN A 69 -8.37 -1.23 -14.39
N THR A 70 -7.90 -0.07 -14.84
CA THR A 70 -6.47 0.27 -14.87
C THR A 70 -5.89 0.39 -13.45
N PHE A 71 -6.63 1.01 -12.53
CA PHE A 71 -6.24 1.14 -11.13
C PHE A 71 -6.05 -0.24 -10.48
N ASN A 72 -7.07 -1.10 -10.60
CA ASN A 72 -7.05 -2.45 -10.04
C ASN A 72 -5.96 -3.32 -10.67
N TYR A 73 -5.82 -3.27 -12.01
CA TYR A 73 -4.75 -3.97 -12.70
C TYR A 73 -3.36 -3.58 -12.17
N ARG A 74 -3.10 -2.28 -12.04
CA ARG A 74 -1.81 -1.78 -11.54
C ARG A 74 -1.55 -2.15 -10.09
N LEU A 75 -2.57 -2.10 -9.23
CA LEU A 75 -2.43 -2.48 -7.83
C LEU A 75 -2.07 -3.96 -7.70
N ASN A 76 -2.64 -4.82 -8.54
CA ASN A 76 -2.31 -6.25 -8.58
C ASN A 76 -0.89 -6.56 -9.08
N LEU A 77 -0.16 -5.56 -9.61
CA LEU A 77 1.26 -5.69 -9.98
C LEU A 77 2.22 -5.21 -8.88
N MET A 78 1.71 -4.82 -7.70
CA MET A 78 2.51 -4.32 -6.58
C MET A 78 2.67 -5.23 -5.35
N PRO A 79 2.37 -6.54 -5.36
CA PRO A 79 2.47 -7.33 -4.13
C PRO A 79 3.90 -7.40 -3.59
N GLU A 80 4.92 -7.42 -4.45
CA GLU A 80 6.33 -7.44 -4.06
C GLU A 80 6.75 -6.11 -3.42
N ALA A 81 6.33 -4.98 -4.01
CA ALA A 81 6.58 -3.65 -3.45
C ALA A 81 5.90 -3.48 -2.08
N ILE A 82 4.66 -3.96 -1.94
CA ILE A 82 3.95 -3.94 -0.65
C ILE A 82 4.65 -4.83 0.38
N SER A 83 5.09 -6.03 -0.03
CA SER A 83 5.81 -6.95 0.85
C SER A 83 7.11 -6.34 1.36
N GLU A 84 7.85 -5.66 0.48
CA GLU A 84 9.07 -4.95 0.84
C GLU A 84 8.80 -3.77 1.79
N LEU A 85 7.74 -3.00 1.53
CA LEU A 85 7.30 -1.92 2.42
C LEU A 85 6.99 -2.47 3.83
N VAL A 86 6.21 -3.55 3.92
CA VAL A 86 5.87 -4.19 5.20
C VAL A 86 7.12 -4.69 5.90
N ARG A 87 8.07 -5.31 5.18
CA ARG A 87 9.35 -5.76 5.74
C ARG A 87 10.15 -4.61 6.35
N GLN A 88 10.24 -3.48 5.64
CA GLN A 88 10.94 -2.29 6.14
C GLN A 88 10.25 -1.69 7.37
N LEU A 89 8.91 -1.65 7.38
CA LEU A 89 8.14 -1.17 8.52
C LEU A 89 8.35 -2.07 9.75
N ILE A 90 8.21 -3.38 9.61
CA ILE A 90 8.43 -4.33 10.71
C ILE A 90 9.85 -4.17 11.27
N HIS A 91 10.86 -4.05 10.40
CA HIS A 91 12.24 -3.85 10.85
C HIS A 91 12.44 -2.52 11.57
N SER A 92 11.85 -1.43 11.06
CA SER A 92 12.00 -0.09 11.62
C SER A 92 11.29 0.08 12.96
N PHE A 93 10.17 -0.62 13.16
CA PHE A 93 9.37 -0.57 14.39
C PHE A 93 9.62 -1.76 15.31
N ASN A 94 10.66 -2.55 15.07
CA ASN A 94 10.97 -3.72 15.89
C ASN A 94 11.40 -3.30 17.32
N PRO A 95 10.70 -3.72 18.39
CA PRO A 95 11.13 -3.46 19.76
C PRO A 95 12.51 -4.07 20.05
N GLN A 96 13.29 -3.43 20.92
CA GLN A 96 14.63 -3.95 21.29
C GLN A 96 14.58 -5.34 21.94
N ASP A 97 13.48 -5.67 22.63
CA ASP A 97 13.25 -6.97 23.29
C ASP A 97 12.54 -8.00 22.39
N CYS A 98 12.36 -7.71 21.10
CA CYS A 98 11.66 -8.61 20.19
C CYS A 98 12.56 -9.77 19.76
N ASP A 99 12.23 -10.97 20.24
CA ASP A 99 12.88 -12.21 19.88
C ASP A 99 12.27 -12.79 18.59
N SER A 100 13.05 -12.84 17.51
CA SER A 100 12.61 -13.38 16.21
C SER A 100 12.19 -14.87 16.26
N MET A 101 12.56 -15.60 17.32
CA MET A 101 12.14 -16.99 17.55
C MET A 101 10.82 -17.10 18.32
N LYS A 102 10.34 -16.02 18.93
CA LYS A 102 9.11 -16.01 19.72
C LYS A 102 8.05 -15.15 19.04
N SER A 103 7.21 -15.80 18.24
CA SER A 103 5.99 -15.20 17.74
C SER A 103 4.89 -15.32 18.79
N LEU A 104 4.38 -14.20 19.28
CA LEU A 104 3.27 -14.16 20.23
C LEU A 104 1.97 -14.41 19.45
N VAL A 105 1.51 -15.66 19.46
CA VAL A 105 0.20 -16.02 18.90
C VAL A 105 -0.85 -15.55 19.90
N ASP A 106 -1.72 -14.64 19.45
CA ASP A 106 -2.75 -14.02 20.28
C ASP A 106 -3.55 -15.07 21.06
N SER A 107 -3.53 -14.96 22.39
CA SER A 107 -4.33 -15.78 23.28
C SER A 107 -5.69 -15.10 23.41
N MET A 108 -6.59 -15.34 22.47
CA MET A 108 -8.00 -14.94 22.64
C MET A 108 -8.51 -15.45 24.01
N PRO A 109 -9.14 -14.61 24.85
CA PRO A 109 -9.76 -15.10 26.07
C PRO A 109 -10.97 -15.96 25.70
N ILE A 110 -11.00 -17.21 26.18
CA ILE A 110 -12.21 -18.03 26.14
C ILE A 110 -13.20 -17.40 27.12
N ILE A 111 -14.23 -16.75 26.60
CA ILE A 111 -15.39 -16.35 27.39
C ILE A 111 -16.21 -17.61 27.61
N THR A 112 -16.14 -18.18 28.82
CA THR A 112 -17.10 -19.18 29.27
C THR A 112 -18.31 -18.45 29.88
N CYS A 113 -19.50 -18.73 29.35
CA CYS A 113 -20.78 -18.30 29.91
C CYS A 113 -21.04 -18.92 31.29
#